data_AF-A0A351CG36-F1
#
_entry.id   AF-A0A351CG36-F1
#
_cell.length_a   1.000
_cell.length_b   1.000
_cell.length_c   1.000
_cell.angle_alpha   90.00
_cell.angle_beta   90.00
_cell.angle_gamma   90.00
#
_symmetry.space_group_name_H-M   'P 1'
#
loop_
_entity.id
_entity.type
_entity.pdbx_description
1 polymer ?
#
loop_
_entity_poly.entity_id
_entity_poly.type
_entity_poly.pdbx_seq_one_letter_code
_entity_poly.pdbx_strand_id
1 'polypeptide(L)'
;MKKEFVKLFILTIMLLGLPLLGIVLANFPVQRYLEFPPHSRYVHHNPFSWIVFVGYTIFILSFAVPLIFKGFKLYGQNKINPSPLYAFPWWGWLGVITGILTWMLAWTRFPWFAKFQPHTFTPLWLSYILVINAICQKHAGRCMMLNQTRLFLFLFPVSAVFWWFFEYLNRFVQNWSYTGVHFSSWEYFLYATLSYSTVLPAVMGTRDMMYMFSWVRPGFDSFKPFKCLHPKMLALSALVLSGIGLMYIGVRPNYLFSLLWISPLIIIISLQALTGEKHILSGLAAGHWSPVVSSA
;
A
#
# COMPACT_ATOMS: atom_id res chain seq x y z
N MET A 1 -21.22 -8.23 -15.92
CA MET A 1 -20.10 -8.22 -16.89
C MET A 1 -19.92 -6.87 -17.59
N LYS A 2 -20.90 -6.34 -18.34
CA LYS A 2 -20.76 -5.03 -19.03
C LYS A 2 -20.41 -3.85 -18.09
N LYS A 3 -21.06 -3.75 -16.92
CA LYS A 3 -20.81 -2.66 -15.94
C LYS A 3 -19.40 -2.69 -15.35
N GLU A 4 -18.93 -3.88 -14.96
CA GLU A 4 -17.57 -4.09 -14.43
C GLU A 4 -16.50 -3.73 -15.46
N PHE A 5 -16.70 -4.13 -16.71
CA PHE A 5 -15.80 -3.80 -17.81
C PHE A 5 -15.72 -2.29 -18.05
N VAL A 6 -16.87 -1.60 -18.09
CA VAL A 6 -16.92 -0.14 -18.25
C VAL A 6 -16.22 0.57 -17.09
N LYS A 7 -16.44 0.13 -15.84
CA LYS A 7 -15.78 0.70 -14.67
C LYS A 7 -14.26 0.51 -14.72
N LEU A 8 -13.81 -0.70 -15.06
CA LEU A 8 -12.38 -1.00 -15.21
C LEU A 8 -11.76 -0.14 -16.31
N PHE A 9 -12.45 0.00 -17.45
CA PHE A 9 -12.01 0.85 -18.55
C PHE A 9 -11.88 2.33 -18.14
N ILE A 10 -12.89 2.89 -17.46
CA ILE A 10 -12.84 4.24 -16.92
C ILE A 10 -11.66 4.39 -15.94
N LEU A 11 -11.49 3.43 -15.03
CA LEU A 11 -10.40 3.44 -14.06
C LEU A 11 -9.03 3.44 -14.76
N THR A 12 -8.84 2.56 -15.75
CA THR A 12 -7.59 2.49 -16.52
C THR A 12 -7.31 3.81 -17.24
N ILE A 13 -8.31 4.40 -17.90
CA ILE A 13 -8.17 5.70 -18.56
C ILE A 13 -7.82 6.80 -17.56
N MET A 14 -8.47 6.85 -16.41
CA MET A 14 -8.19 7.89 -15.42
C MET A 14 -6.79 7.74 -14.84
N LEU A 15 -6.42 6.53 -14.40
CA LEU A 15 -5.16 6.29 -13.70
C LEU A 15 -3.94 6.38 -14.61
N LEU A 16 -4.05 5.93 -15.86
CA LEU A 16 -2.94 5.98 -16.82
C LEU A 16 -2.99 7.24 -17.68
N GLY A 17 -4.17 7.63 -18.15
CA GLY A 17 -4.34 8.72 -19.11
C GLY A 17 -4.22 10.11 -18.50
N LEU A 18 -4.73 10.35 -17.29
CA LEU A 18 -4.72 11.72 -16.72
C LEU A 18 -3.30 12.27 -16.48
N PRO A 19 -2.36 11.53 -15.88
CA PRO A 19 -0.99 12.01 -15.73
C PRO A 19 -0.34 12.37 -17.08
N LEU A 20 -0.55 11.56 -18.12
CA LEU A 20 -0.07 11.83 -19.48
C LEU A 20 -0.74 13.05 -20.09
N LEU A 21 -2.06 13.19 -19.95
CA LEU A 21 -2.81 14.32 -20.46
C LEU A 21 -2.27 15.63 -19.87
N GLY A 22 -1.99 15.67 -18.57
CA GLY A 22 -1.48 16.88 -17.93
C GLY A 22 -0.13 17.33 -18.45
N ILE A 23 0.82 16.41 -18.66
CA ILE A 23 2.14 16.75 -19.23
C ILE A 23 2.03 17.17 -20.70
N VAL A 24 1.13 16.57 -21.47
CA VAL A 24 0.88 16.92 -22.88
C VAL A 24 0.30 18.34 -22.97
N LEU A 25 -0.70 18.67 -22.14
CA LEU A 25 -1.27 20.02 -22.11
C LEU A 25 -0.28 21.08 -21.60
N ALA A 26 0.69 20.67 -20.77
CA ALA A 26 1.78 21.54 -20.33
C ALA A 26 2.94 21.64 -21.34
N ASN A 27 2.83 21.01 -22.53
CA ASN A 27 3.87 20.93 -23.55
C ASN A 27 5.21 20.35 -23.05
N PHE A 28 5.16 19.40 -22.11
CA PHE A 28 6.34 18.68 -21.66
C PHE A 28 6.65 17.50 -22.60
N PRO A 29 7.93 17.19 -22.83
CA PRO A 29 8.31 16.12 -23.75
C PRO A 29 8.01 14.74 -23.17
N VAL A 30 7.03 14.06 -23.76
CA VAL A 30 6.48 12.77 -23.32
C VAL A 30 7.56 11.69 -23.22
N GLN A 31 8.57 11.72 -24.10
CA GLN A 31 9.66 10.72 -24.13
C GLN A 31 10.39 10.61 -22.78
N ARG A 32 10.52 11.71 -22.02
CA ARG A 32 11.16 11.70 -20.68
C ARG A 32 10.41 10.82 -19.67
N TYR A 33 9.10 10.66 -19.84
CA TYR A 33 8.24 9.87 -18.95
C TYR A 33 8.12 8.42 -19.41
N LEU A 34 8.51 8.13 -20.66
CA LEU A 34 8.50 6.77 -21.23
C LEU A 34 9.84 6.04 -21.10
N GLU A 35 10.90 6.73 -20.68
CA GLU A 35 12.22 6.15 -20.41
C GLU A 35 12.14 4.94 -19.47
N PHE A 36 12.90 3.88 -19.80
CA PHE A 36 12.92 2.64 -19.04
C PHE A 36 14.30 1.94 -19.07
N PRO A 37 14.96 1.72 -17.93
CA PRO A 37 14.58 2.15 -16.57
C PRO A 37 14.61 3.68 -16.42
N PRO A 38 13.90 4.28 -15.46
CA PRO A 38 13.82 5.72 -15.31
C PRO A 38 15.09 6.29 -14.64
N HIS A 39 16.16 6.49 -15.42
CA HIS A 39 17.44 6.98 -14.90
C HIS A 39 17.54 8.50 -14.86
N SER A 40 16.97 9.18 -15.86
CA SER A 40 17.04 10.64 -15.95
C SER A 40 16.30 11.33 -14.80
N ARG A 41 16.95 12.30 -14.15
CA ARG A 41 16.31 13.20 -13.17
C ARG A 41 16.09 14.57 -13.80
N TYR A 42 14.84 14.97 -13.92
CA TYR A 42 14.42 16.25 -14.51
C TYR A 42 13.49 17.05 -13.59
N VAL A 43 12.99 16.44 -12.51
CA VAL A 43 12.29 17.16 -11.45
C VAL A 43 13.32 17.71 -10.48
N HIS A 44 13.39 19.05 -10.41
CA HIS A 44 14.15 19.73 -9.37
C HIS A 44 13.29 19.84 -8.12
N HIS A 45 13.63 19.06 -7.09
CA HIS A 45 12.88 19.07 -5.84
C HIS A 45 13.15 20.33 -5.02
N ASN A 46 12.07 20.92 -4.50
CA ASN A 46 12.18 22.02 -3.55
C ASN A 46 12.92 21.57 -2.28
N PRO A 47 13.67 22.46 -1.61
CA PRO A 47 14.31 22.14 -0.35
C PRO A 47 13.28 21.82 0.73
N PHE A 48 13.74 21.19 1.80
CA PHE A 48 12.90 20.86 2.96
C PHE A 48 12.22 22.11 3.53
N SER A 49 10.93 22.00 3.86
CA SER A 49 10.14 23.08 4.45
C SER A 49 9.53 22.63 5.77
N TRP A 50 9.91 23.32 6.85
CA TRP A 50 9.35 23.10 8.19
C TRP A 50 7.84 23.32 8.24
N ILE A 51 7.34 24.34 7.53
CA ILE A 51 5.90 24.66 7.51
C ILE A 51 5.12 23.50 6.90
N VAL A 52 5.58 22.97 5.77
CA VAL A 52 4.94 21.84 5.09
C VAL A 52 5.05 20.58 5.94
N PHE A 53 6.23 20.30 6.51
CA PHE A 53 6.44 19.17 7.41
C PHE A 53 5.48 19.21 8.61
N VAL A 54 5.46 20.32 9.36
CA VAL A 54 4.58 20.49 10.53
C VAL A 54 3.12 20.40 10.13
N GLY A 55 2.72 20.98 8.99
CA GLY A 55 1.37 20.86 8.46
C GLY A 55 0.95 19.41 8.21
N TYR A 56 1.79 18.63 7.52
CA TYR A 56 1.55 17.20 7.30
C TYR A 56 1.54 16.42 8.62
N THR A 57 2.48 16.69 9.53
CA THR A 57 2.54 16.01 10.83
C THR A 57 1.28 16.25 11.64
N ILE A 58 0.83 17.50 11.77
CA ILE A 58 -0.40 17.85 12.50
C ILE A 58 -1.60 17.17 11.83
N PHE A 59 -1.69 17.22 10.50
CA PHE A 59 -2.77 16.57 9.76
C PHE A 59 -2.79 15.07 10.06
N ILE A 60 -1.68 14.35 9.89
CA ILE A 60 -1.59 12.90 10.13
C ILE A 60 -1.92 12.56 11.59
N LEU A 61 -1.33 13.29 12.55
CA LEU A 61 -1.56 13.04 13.98
C LEU A 61 -3.01 13.29 14.39
N SER A 62 -3.69 14.27 13.78
CA SER A 62 -5.11 14.55 14.07
C SER A 62 -6.02 13.36 13.78
N PHE A 63 -5.67 12.50 12.81
CA PHE A 63 -6.39 11.26 12.52
C PHE A 63 -5.82 10.05 13.27
N ALA A 64 -4.50 9.93 13.37
CA ALA A 64 -3.85 8.77 13.97
C ALA A 64 -3.98 8.74 15.50
N VAL A 65 -3.77 9.87 16.19
CA VAL A 65 -3.75 9.93 17.67
C VAL A 65 -5.08 9.48 18.30
N PRO A 66 -6.26 9.92 17.84
CA PRO A 66 -7.53 9.43 18.40
C PRO A 66 -7.71 7.92 18.25
N LEU A 67 -7.27 7.35 17.13
CA LEU A 67 -7.37 5.92 16.86
C LEU A 67 -6.38 5.13 17.73
N ILE A 68 -5.13 5.59 17.85
CA ILE A 68 -4.09 5.00 18.69
C ILE A 68 -4.50 5.04 20.16
N PHE A 69 -4.95 6.20 20.66
CA PHE A 69 -5.38 6.35 22.04
C PHE A 69 -6.57 5.45 22.36
N LYS A 70 -7.55 5.35 21.45
CA LYS A 70 -8.64 4.38 21.61
C LYS A 70 -8.12 2.95 21.59
N GLY A 71 -7.19 2.61 20.70
CA GLY A 71 -6.55 1.29 20.63
C GLY A 71 -5.92 0.89 21.96
N PHE A 72 -5.14 1.78 22.57
CA PHE A 72 -4.54 1.55 23.90
C PHE A 72 -5.59 1.39 25.00
N LYS A 73 -6.63 2.23 25.00
CA LYS A 73 -7.73 2.13 25.98
C LYS A 73 -8.47 0.79 25.85
N LEU A 74 -8.77 0.37 24.63
CA LEU A 74 -9.42 -0.91 24.34
C LEU A 74 -8.53 -2.08 24.74
N TYR A 75 -7.23 -2.01 24.43
CA TYR A 75 -6.25 -3.01 24.83
C TYR A 75 -6.22 -3.21 26.35
N GLY A 76 -6.16 -2.13 27.13
CA GLY A 76 -6.17 -2.19 28.60
C GLY A 76 -7.48 -2.66 29.21
N GLN A 77 -8.62 -2.49 28.52
CA GLN A 77 -9.94 -2.95 28.97
C GLN A 77 -10.24 -4.40 28.56
N ASN A 78 -9.45 -4.94 27.64
CA ASN A 78 -9.71 -6.24 27.07
C ASN A 78 -9.29 -7.35 28.04
N LYS A 79 -10.27 -8.07 28.58
CA LYS A 79 -10.00 -9.31 29.31
C LYS A 79 -9.51 -10.34 28.29
N ILE A 80 -8.22 -10.67 28.32
CA ILE A 80 -7.65 -11.70 27.46
C ILE A 80 -8.33 -13.01 27.83
N ASN A 81 -9.29 -13.45 27.04
CA ASN A 81 -9.74 -14.83 27.11
C ASN A 81 -8.63 -15.70 26.54
N PRO A 82 -8.03 -16.62 27.32
CA PRO A 82 -7.01 -17.52 26.81
C PRO A 82 -7.65 -18.41 25.75
N SER A 83 -7.43 -18.07 24.49
CA SER A 83 -7.73 -18.98 23.39
C SER A 83 -6.61 -20.02 23.34
N PRO A 84 -6.92 -21.30 23.07
CA PRO A 84 -5.90 -22.32 22.94
C PRO A 84 -4.93 -21.90 21.83
N LEU A 85 -3.66 -21.71 22.19
CA LEU A 85 -2.61 -21.43 21.21
C LEU A 85 -2.20 -22.75 20.56
N TYR A 86 -2.16 -22.77 19.23
CA TYR A 86 -1.55 -23.84 18.48
C TYR A 86 -0.02 -23.74 18.56
N ALA A 87 0.68 -24.84 18.30
CA ALA A 87 2.14 -24.81 18.16
C ALA A 87 2.55 -23.89 17.01
N PHE A 88 3.65 -23.15 17.17
CA PHE A 88 4.19 -22.37 16.08
C PHE A 88 4.73 -23.31 15.00
N PRO A 89 4.28 -23.20 13.75
CA PRO A 89 4.60 -24.18 12.71
C PRO A 89 6.08 -24.13 12.32
N TRP A 90 6.63 -25.27 11.88
CA TRP A 90 8.04 -25.39 11.46
C TRP A 90 8.42 -24.41 10.34
N TRP A 91 7.51 -24.14 9.39
CA TRP A 91 7.73 -23.19 8.31
C TRP A 91 7.74 -21.73 8.80
N GLY A 92 7.13 -21.46 9.95
CA GLY A 92 7.27 -20.18 10.64
C GLY A 92 8.70 -19.99 11.17
N TRP A 93 9.28 -21.03 11.79
CA TRP A 93 10.68 -21.01 12.22
C TRP A 93 11.65 -20.88 11.05
N LEU A 94 11.36 -21.54 9.92
CA LEU A 94 12.10 -21.32 8.69
C LEU A 94 12.09 -19.85 8.27
N GLY A 95 10.92 -19.19 8.33
CA GLY A 95 10.78 -17.75 8.09
C GLY A 95 11.65 -16.91 9.04
N VAL A 96 11.64 -17.21 10.34
CA VAL A 96 12.48 -16.50 11.33
C VAL A 96 13.97 -16.66 11.01
N ILE A 97 14.42 -17.90 10.79
CA ILE A 97 15.84 -18.21 10.52
C ILE A 97 16.30 -17.53 9.23
N THR A 98 15.54 -17.70 8.14
CA THR A 98 15.87 -17.08 6.84
C THR A 98 15.83 -15.55 6.93
N GLY A 99 14.92 -14.98 7.73
CA GLY A 99 14.84 -13.55 7.96
C GLY A 99 16.08 -13.00 8.67
N ILE A 100 16.52 -13.66 9.75
CA ILE A 100 17.73 -13.29 10.49
C ILE A 100 18.97 -13.40 9.59
N LEU A 101 19.13 -14.53 8.90
CA LEU A 101 20.28 -14.75 8.00
C LEU A 101 20.32 -13.70 6.88
N THR A 102 19.18 -13.45 6.22
CA THR A 102 19.12 -12.46 5.14
C THR A 102 19.36 -11.05 5.67
N TRP A 103 18.87 -10.72 6.86
CA TRP A 103 19.13 -9.43 7.50
C TRP A 103 20.62 -9.22 7.76
N MET A 104 21.30 -10.23 8.31
CA MET A 104 22.75 -10.20 8.50
C MET A 104 23.49 -10.02 7.17
N LEU A 105 23.12 -10.78 6.14
CA LEU A 105 23.72 -10.65 4.81
C LEU A 105 23.46 -9.28 4.17
N ALA A 106 22.28 -8.69 4.40
CA ALA A 106 21.91 -7.38 3.88
C ALA A 106 22.70 -6.23 4.51
N TRP A 107 23.03 -6.32 5.81
CA TRP A 107 23.58 -5.19 6.56
C TRP A 107 25.07 -5.32 6.93
N THR A 108 25.62 -6.53 7.04
CA THR A 108 27.02 -6.74 7.45
C THR A 108 28.04 -6.57 6.31
N ARG A 109 27.58 -6.32 5.07
CA ARG A 109 28.42 -5.91 3.91
C ARG A 109 29.64 -6.81 3.69
N PHE A 110 29.44 -8.13 3.76
CA PHE A 110 30.53 -9.09 3.53
C PHE A 110 31.09 -9.00 2.10
N PRO A 111 32.41 -8.92 1.90
CA PRO A 111 33.01 -8.78 0.57
C PRO A 111 32.61 -9.89 -0.41
N TRP A 112 32.56 -11.13 0.05
CA TRP A 112 32.17 -12.29 -0.77
C TRP A 112 30.68 -12.28 -1.19
N PHE A 113 29.84 -11.53 -0.47
CA PHE A 113 28.40 -11.45 -0.72
C PHE A 113 27.98 -10.15 -1.44
N ALA A 114 28.92 -9.24 -1.71
CA ALA A 114 28.64 -7.91 -2.26
C ALA A 114 27.79 -7.96 -3.55
N LYS A 115 28.03 -8.94 -4.43
CA LYS A 115 27.26 -9.14 -5.67
C LYS A 115 25.78 -9.46 -5.43
N PHE A 116 25.48 -10.21 -4.37
CA PHE A 116 24.12 -10.66 -4.07
C PHE A 116 23.38 -9.73 -3.10
N GLN A 117 24.10 -8.83 -2.46
CA GLN A 117 23.55 -7.92 -1.47
C GLN A 117 22.37 -7.07 -1.98
N PRO A 118 22.34 -6.57 -3.23
CA PRO A 118 21.17 -5.87 -3.78
C PRO A 118 19.90 -6.72 -3.84
N HIS A 119 20.02 -8.05 -3.83
CA HIS A 119 18.90 -8.99 -3.95
C HIS A 119 18.33 -9.45 -2.60
N THR A 120 18.84 -8.93 -1.49
CA THR A 120 18.40 -9.32 -0.13
C THR A 120 17.00 -8.81 0.24
N PHE A 121 16.44 -7.88 -0.52
CA PHE A 121 15.10 -7.37 -0.30
C PHE A 121 14.04 -8.49 -0.37
N THR A 122 14.00 -9.25 -1.46
CA THR A 122 12.95 -10.26 -1.65
C THR A 122 12.96 -11.34 -0.57
N PRO A 123 14.10 -11.98 -0.23
CA PRO A 123 14.09 -13.02 0.79
C PRO A 123 13.67 -12.48 2.17
N LEU A 124 14.04 -11.24 2.54
CA LEU A 124 13.55 -10.60 3.77
C LEU A 124 12.03 -10.51 3.82
N TRP A 125 11.40 -10.06 2.72
CA TRP A 125 9.95 -9.94 2.66
C TRP A 125 9.25 -11.29 2.62
N LEU A 126 9.80 -12.29 1.94
CA LEU A 126 9.27 -13.66 1.97
C LEU A 126 9.34 -14.26 3.38
N SER A 127 10.46 -14.06 4.09
CA SER A 127 10.60 -14.43 5.50
C SER A 127 9.53 -13.75 6.37
N TYR A 128 9.29 -12.45 6.17
CA TYR A 128 8.23 -11.73 6.88
C TYR A 128 6.83 -12.31 6.59
N ILE A 129 6.50 -12.58 5.31
CA ILE A 129 5.22 -13.18 4.91
C ILE A 129 5.02 -14.55 5.56
N LEU A 130 6.06 -15.38 5.65
CA LEU A 130 6.01 -16.65 6.35
C LEU A 130 5.76 -16.45 7.85
N VAL A 131 6.51 -15.57 8.51
CA VAL A 131 6.36 -15.33 9.95
C VAL A 131 4.96 -14.81 10.29
N ILE A 132 4.43 -13.85 9.54
CA ILE A 132 3.11 -13.26 9.84
C ILE A 132 1.98 -14.28 9.67
N ASN A 133 2.05 -15.13 8.64
CA ASN A 133 1.09 -16.22 8.46
C ASN A 133 1.25 -17.29 9.55
N ALA A 134 2.47 -17.55 10.01
CA ALA A 134 2.73 -18.51 11.09
C ALA A 134 2.17 -18.03 12.43
N ILE A 135 2.25 -16.72 12.70
CA ILE A 135 1.61 -16.09 13.86
C ILE A 135 0.10 -16.27 13.78
N CYS A 136 -0.51 -16.02 12.62
CA CYS A 136 -1.96 -16.27 12.42
C CYS A 136 -2.31 -17.74 12.68
N GLN A 137 -1.52 -18.68 12.15
CA GLN A 137 -1.73 -20.11 12.36
C GLN A 137 -1.61 -20.49 13.84
N LYS A 138 -0.64 -19.94 14.56
CA LYS A 138 -0.44 -20.17 15.99
C LYS A 138 -1.64 -19.68 16.81
N HIS A 139 -2.18 -18.51 16.47
CA HIS A 139 -3.26 -17.88 17.25
C HIS A 139 -4.65 -18.39 16.92
N ALA A 140 -4.93 -18.74 15.67
CA ALA A 140 -6.29 -19.06 15.21
C ALA A 140 -6.43 -20.43 14.56
N GLY A 141 -5.34 -21.20 14.44
CA GLY A 141 -5.34 -22.50 13.77
C GLY A 141 -5.58 -22.41 12.26
N ARG A 142 -5.60 -21.19 11.72
CA ARG A 142 -5.82 -20.89 10.30
C ARG A 142 -5.01 -19.67 9.87
N CYS A 143 -4.58 -19.66 8.61
CA CYS A 143 -3.92 -18.52 7.99
C CYS A 143 -4.26 -18.43 6.50
N MET A 144 -4.08 -17.25 5.91
CA MET A 144 -4.38 -17.02 4.49
C MET A 144 -3.57 -17.96 3.59
N MET A 145 -2.30 -18.22 3.92
CA MET A 145 -1.42 -19.10 3.14
C MET A 145 -1.97 -20.53 3.01
N LEU A 146 -2.53 -21.11 4.08
CA LEU A 146 -3.00 -22.51 4.09
C LEU A 146 -4.50 -22.64 3.79
N ASN A 147 -5.32 -21.71 4.26
CA ASN A 147 -6.78 -21.80 4.13
C ASN A 147 -7.33 -21.04 2.92
N GLN A 148 -6.57 -20.11 2.37
CA GLN A 148 -6.95 -19.29 1.21
C GLN A 148 -5.80 -19.25 0.18
N THR A 149 -5.12 -20.38 -0.04
CA THR A 149 -3.89 -20.46 -0.85
C THR A 149 -4.03 -19.85 -2.24
N ARG A 150 -5.18 -20.01 -2.90
CA ARG A 150 -5.41 -19.39 -4.22
C ARG A 150 -5.38 -17.86 -4.14
N LEU A 151 -6.05 -17.27 -3.15
CA LEU A 151 -6.01 -15.83 -2.91
C LEU A 151 -4.58 -15.40 -2.56
N PHE A 152 -3.93 -16.12 -1.65
CA PHE A 152 -2.56 -15.85 -1.23
C PHE A 152 -1.60 -15.81 -2.43
N LEU A 153 -1.62 -16.81 -3.30
CA LEU A 153 -0.77 -16.86 -4.49
C LEU A 153 -1.14 -15.77 -5.50
N PHE A 154 -2.42 -15.42 -5.63
CA PHE A 154 -2.86 -14.34 -6.52
C PHE A 154 -2.42 -12.95 -6.04
N LEU A 155 -2.19 -12.76 -4.74
CA LEU A 155 -1.69 -11.49 -4.22
C LEU A 155 -0.29 -11.13 -4.76
N PHE A 156 0.56 -12.10 -5.09
CA PHE A 156 1.91 -11.84 -5.61
C PHE A 156 1.90 -11.12 -6.98
N PRO A 157 1.26 -11.65 -8.03
CA PRO A 157 1.20 -10.96 -9.32
C PRO A 157 0.38 -9.66 -9.23
N VAL A 158 -0.68 -9.62 -8.42
CA VAL A 158 -1.45 -8.37 -8.22
C VAL A 158 -0.59 -7.30 -7.54
N SER A 159 0.24 -7.68 -6.57
CA SER A 159 1.18 -6.76 -5.91
C SER A 159 2.22 -6.22 -6.88
N ALA A 160 2.71 -7.07 -7.79
CA ALA A 160 3.64 -6.64 -8.83
C ALA A 160 3.00 -5.58 -9.75
N VAL A 161 1.79 -5.84 -10.25
CA VAL A 161 1.05 -4.86 -11.08
C VAL A 161 0.76 -3.57 -10.31
N PHE A 162 0.33 -3.69 -9.06
CA PHE A 162 0.04 -2.57 -8.17
C PHE A 162 1.25 -1.65 -8.03
N TRP A 163 2.43 -2.18 -7.75
CA TRP A 163 3.63 -1.37 -7.61
C TRP A 163 4.24 -0.90 -8.93
N TRP A 164 4.10 -1.66 -10.02
CA TRP A 164 4.44 -1.15 -11.36
C TRP A 164 3.61 0.07 -11.73
N PHE A 165 2.35 0.12 -11.31
CA PHE A 165 1.52 1.31 -11.47
C PHE A 165 2.06 2.49 -10.65
N PHE A 166 2.51 2.28 -9.41
CA PHE A 166 3.16 3.34 -8.63
C PHE A 166 4.50 3.76 -9.21
N GLU A 167 5.28 2.84 -9.76
CA GLU A 167 6.52 3.14 -10.48
C GLU A 167 6.24 3.96 -11.73
N TYR A 168 5.15 3.69 -12.44
CA TYR A 168 4.66 4.51 -13.54
C TYR A 168 4.32 5.94 -13.07
N LEU A 169 3.52 6.09 -12.00
CA LEU A 169 3.20 7.41 -11.44
C LEU A 169 4.46 8.14 -10.93
N ASN A 170 5.42 7.41 -10.38
CA ASN A 170 6.68 7.97 -9.90
C ASN A 170 7.49 8.60 -11.03
N ARG A 171 7.33 8.18 -12.28
CA ARG A 171 7.98 8.87 -13.40
C ARG A 171 7.58 10.33 -13.48
N PHE A 172 6.34 10.67 -13.14
CA PHE A 172 5.84 12.04 -13.21
C PHE A 172 6.35 12.94 -12.09
N VAL A 173 6.67 12.35 -10.95
CA VAL A 173 6.94 13.10 -9.71
C VAL A 173 8.38 12.95 -9.23
N GLN A 174 9.01 11.83 -9.54
CA GLN A 174 10.36 11.41 -9.14
C GLN A 174 10.56 11.39 -7.61
N ASN A 175 9.52 10.99 -6.87
CA ASN A 175 9.54 10.88 -5.41
C ASN A 175 10.65 9.96 -4.88
N TRP A 176 10.90 8.86 -5.59
CA TRP A 176 12.03 7.98 -5.32
C TRP A 176 12.81 7.73 -6.59
N SER A 177 14.09 7.40 -6.42
CA SER A 177 14.96 6.98 -7.52
C SER A 177 15.98 5.97 -7.03
N TYR A 178 16.33 5.05 -7.92
CA TYR A 178 17.29 4.00 -7.62
C TYR A 178 18.71 4.50 -7.89
N THR A 179 19.54 4.52 -6.85
CA THR A 179 20.95 4.92 -6.93
C THR A 179 21.87 3.72 -6.77
N GLY A 180 23.06 3.77 -7.38
CA GLY A 180 24.08 2.73 -7.25
C GLY A 180 24.19 1.89 -8.52
N VAL A 181 23.60 0.69 -8.52
CA VAL A 181 23.74 -0.25 -9.64
C VAL A 181 22.83 0.16 -10.80
N HIS A 182 23.41 0.26 -11.99
CA HIS A 182 22.67 0.43 -13.24
C HIS A 182 22.34 -0.93 -13.83
N PHE A 183 21.06 -1.31 -13.78
CA PHE A 183 20.56 -2.54 -14.37
C PHE A 183 20.17 -2.28 -15.83
N SER A 184 20.34 -3.29 -16.68
CA SER A 184 19.66 -3.31 -17.98
C SER A 184 18.14 -3.29 -17.80
N SER A 185 17.40 -2.95 -18.87
CA SER A 185 15.93 -2.89 -18.86
C SER A 185 15.31 -4.21 -18.37
N TRP A 186 15.87 -5.36 -18.78
CA TRP A 186 15.34 -6.67 -18.41
C TRP A 186 15.66 -7.04 -16.96
N GLU A 187 16.89 -6.78 -16.51
CA GLU A 187 17.29 -7.00 -15.11
C GLU A 187 16.45 -6.13 -14.17
N TYR A 188 16.30 -4.84 -14.50
CA TYR A 188 15.44 -3.93 -13.74
C TYR A 188 14.00 -4.44 -13.70
N PHE A 189 13.44 -4.85 -14.85
CA PHE A 189 12.09 -5.40 -14.90
C PHE A 189 11.92 -6.62 -13.99
N LEU A 190 12.82 -7.61 -14.07
CA LEU A 190 12.75 -8.83 -13.29
C LEU A 190 12.93 -8.57 -11.78
N TYR A 191 13.95 -7.81 -11.40
CA TYR A 191 14.26 -7.55 -9.99
C TYR A 191 13.21 -6.64 -9.33
N ALA A 192 12.73 -5.62 -10.05
CA ALA A 192 11.64 -4.78 -9.59
C ALA A 192 10.36 -5.60 -9.44
N THR A 193 9.98 -6.40 -10.45
CA THR A 193 8.78 -7.27 -10.40
C THR A 193 8.82 -8.21 -9.21
N LEU A 194 9.96 -8.86 -8.96
CA LEU A 194 10.12 -9.76 -7.82
C LEU A 194 9.93 -9.02 -6.49
N SER A 195 10.56 -7.84 -6.35
CA SER A 195 10.45 -7.01 -5.15
C SER A 195 9.02 -6.49 -4.95
N TYR A 196 8.39 -6.02 -6.01
CA TYR A 196 7.03 -5.50 -6.03
C TYR A 196 5.98 -6.56 -5.70
N SER A 197 6.25 -7.84 -5.98
CA SER A 197 5.31 -8.94 -5.76
C SER A 197 5.03 -9.24 -4.27
N THR A 198 5.85 -8.77 -3.34
CA THR A 198 5.78 -9.22 -1.93
C THR A 198 4.94 -8.32 -1.02
N VAL A 199 4.62 -7.09 -1.43
CA VAL A 199 3.99 -6.10 -0.54
C VAL A 199 2.55 -6.44 -0.18
N LEU A 200 1.68 -6.75 -1.15
CA LEU A 200 0.28 -7.08 -0.82
C LEU A 200 0.13 -8.38 0.00
N PRO A 201 0.85 -9.49 -0.31
CA PRO A 201 0.85 -10.67 0.56
C PRO A 201 1.24 -10.34 2.01
N ALA A 202 2.25 -9.48 2.18
CA ALA A 202 2.71 -9.03 3.49
C ALA A 202 1.63 -8.20 4.21
N VAL A 203 1.12 -7.15 3.57
CA VAL A 203 0.09 -6.26 4.14
C VAL A 203 -1.18 -7.03 4.51
N MET A 204 -1.65 -7.91 3.65
CA MET A 204 -2.84 -8.72 3.92
C MET A 204 -2.63 -9.72 5.06
N GLY A 205 -1.44 -10.34 5.14
CA GLY A 205 -1.07 -11.19 6.27
C GLY A 205 -1.02 -10.43 7.59
N THR A 206 -0.48 -9.21 7.58
CA THR A 206 -0.43 -8.33 8.76
C THR A 206 -1.82 -7.88 9.18
N ARG A 207 -2.68 -7.52 8.22
CA ARG A 207 -4.08 -7.19 8.48
C ARG A 207 -4.81 -8.36 9.14
N ASP A 208 -4.62 -9.57 8.62
CA ASP A 208 -5.23 -10.77 9.20
C ASP A 208 -4.71 -11.05 10.62
N MET A 209 -3.42 -10.83 10.89
CA MET A 209 -2.86 -10.86 12.25
C MET A 209 -3.54 -9.82 13.15
N MET A 210 -3.70 -8.58 12.66
CA MET A 210 -4.34 -7.51 13.43
C MET A 210 -5.79 -7.85 13.81
N TYR A 211 -6.52 -8.52 12.94
CA TYR A 211 -7.87 -9.00 13.24
C TYR A 211 -7.92 -10.08 14.33
N MET A 212 -6.82 -10.78 14.61
CA MET A 212 -6.78 -11.77 15.68
C MET A 212 -6.76 -11.12 17.07
N PHE A 213 -6.32 -9.86 17.16
CA PHE A 213 -6.34 -9.16 18.42
C PHE A 213 -7.78 -8.75 18.79
N SER A 214 -8.28 -9.31 19.90
CA SER A 214 -9.65 -9.12 20.37
C SER A 214 -10.00 -7.67 20.76
N TRP A 215 -9.03 -6.75 20.83
CA TRP A 215 -9.29 -5.33 21.04
C TRP A 215 -9.55 -4.57 19.72
N VAL A 216 -9.18 -5.14 18.57
CA VAL A 216 -9.32 -4.49 17.25
C VAL A 216 -10.74 -4.61 16.71
N ARG A 217 -11.28 -5.83 16.61
CA ARG A 217 -12.59 -6.04 15.97
C ARG A 217 -13.77 -5.58 16.85
N PRO A 218 -14.00 -6.13 18.07
CA PRO A 218 -15.04 -5.63 18.97
C PRO A 218 -14.94 -4.14 19.31
N GLY A 219 -13.72 -3.62 19.47
CA GLY A 219 -13.48 -2.26 19.94
C GLY A 219 -13.63 -1.17 18.87
N PHE A 220 -13.32 -1.48 17.61
CA PHE A 220 -13.51 -0.54 16.49
C PHE A 220 -14.79 -0.81 15.67
N ASP A 221 -15.45 -1.96 15.83
CA ASP A 221 -16.75 -2.20 15.19
C ASP A 221 -17.95 -1.53 15.90
N SER A 222 -17.71 -0.94 17.08
CA SER A 222 -18.66 -0.16 17.89
C SER A 222 -18.26 1.32 18.00
N PHE A 223 -17.49 1.84 17.04
CA PHE A 223 -17.05 3.24 17.06
C PHE A 223 -18.19 4.18 16.63
N LYS A 224 -18.01 5.50 16.85
CA LYS A 224 -18.99 6.52 16.47
C LYS A 224 -19.33 6.39 14.97
N PRO A 225 -20.62 6.23 14.61
CA PRO A 225 -21.03 6.20 13.21
C PRO A 225 -20.66 7.50 12.50
N PHE A 226 -20.10 7.38 11.29
CA PHE A 226 -19.81 8.50 10.42
C PHE A 226 -20.75 8.48 9.22
N LYS A 227 -21.84 9.24 9.31
CA LYS A 227 -22.84 9.35 8.25
C LYS A 227 -22.53 10.53 7.35
N CYS A 228 -22.41 10.28 6.05
CA CYS A 228 -22.34 11.33 5.05
C CYS A 228 -23.75 11.66 4.55
N LEU A 229 -24.15 12.93 4.57
CA LEU A 229 -25.48 13.34 4.10
C LEU A 229 -25.64 13.17 2.58
N HIS A 230 -24.60 13.48 1.81
CA HIS A 230 -24.63 13.45 0.34
C HIS A 230 -23.50 12.58 -0.23
N PRO A 231 -23.55 11.26 -0.05
CA PRO A 231 -22.42 10.37 -0.37
C PRO A 231 -22.07 10.37 -1.86
N LYS A 232 -23.06 10.47 -2.75
CA LYS A 232 -22.82 10.52 -4.21
C LYS A 232 -22.17 11.83 -4.65
N MET A 233 -22.61 12.96 -4.09
CA MET A 233 -22.01 14.26 -4.40
C MET A 233 -20.58 14.33 -3.88
N LEU A 234 -20.33 13.84 -2.65
CA LEU A 234 -18.99 13.76 -2.09
C LEU A 234 -18.08 12.86 -2.94
N ALA A 235 -18.57 11.69 -3.36
CA ALA A 235 -17.83 10.78 -4.24
C ALA A 235 -17.52 11.43 -5.59
N LEU A 236 -18.47 12.15 -6.20
CA LEU A 236 -18.23 12.87 -7.45
C LEU A 236 -17.17 13.97 -7.28
N SER A 237 -17.29 14.80 -6.24
CA SER A 237 -16.31 15.86 -5.96
C SER A 237 -14.92 15.27 -5.69
N ALA A 238 -14.83 14.20 -4.91
CA ALA A 238 -13.58 13.51 -4.63
C ALA A 238 -12.97 12.91 -5.90
N LEU A 239 -13.79 12.30 -6.76
CA LEU A 239 -13.37 11.76 -8.07
C LEU A 239 -12.78 12.85 -8.96
N VAL A 240 -13.46 14.00 -9.08
CA VAL A 240 -13.01 15.13 -9.89
C VAL A 240 -11.72 15.73 -9.34
N LEU A 241 -11.66 16.00 -8.03
CA LEU A 241 -10.47 16.57 -7.39
C LEU A 241 -9.26 15.63 -7.49
N SER A 242 -9.44 14.34 -7.27
CA SER A 242 -8.36 13.35 -7.44
C SER A 242 -7.96 13.17 -8.91
N GLY A 243 -8.90 13.27 -9.84
CA GLY A 243 -8.62 13.24 -11.28
C GLY A 243 -7.79 14.45 -11.73
N ILE A 244 -8.20 15.66 -11.36
CA ILE A 244 -7.43 16.90 -11.60
C ILE A 244 -6.07 16.79 -10.90
N GLY A 245 -6.04 16.29 -9.67
CA GLY A 245 -4.82 16.01 -8.93
C GLY A 245 -3.83 15.17 -9.72
N LEU A 246 -4.24 13.98 -10.17
CA LEU A 246 -3.45 13.08 -11.01
C LEU A 246 -3.02 13.71 -12.32
N MET A 247 -3.88 14.53 -12.93
CA MET A 247 -3.55 15.24 -14.15
C MET A 247 -2.38 16.21 -13.93
N TYR A 248 -2.37 16.97 -12.84
CA TYR A 248 -1.34 17.98 -12.59
C TYR A 248 -0.08 17.48 -11.87
N ILE A 249 0.00 16.20 -11.44
CA ILE A 249 1.18 15.70 -10.71
C ILE A 249 2.49 15.90 -11.48
N GLY A 250 2.49 15.70 -12.80
CA GLY A 250 3.68 15.90 -13.63
C GLY A 250 4.03 17.37 -13.89
N VAL A 251 3.07 18.28 -13.71
CA VAL A 251 3.22 19.73 -13.94
C VAL A 251 3.71 20.44 -12.68
N ARG A 252 3.20 20.03 -11.50
CA ARG A 252 3.56 20.61 -10.19
C ARG A 252 3.97 19.52 -9.19
N PRO A 253 5.02 18.73 -9.48
CA PRO A 253 5.39 17.56 -8.67
C PRO A 253 5.73 17.95 -7.22
N ASN A 254 6.41 19.07 -6.99
CA ASN A 254 6.79 19.54 -5.65
C ASN A 254 5.63 19.81 -4.70
N TYR A 255 4.43 20.08 -5.21
CA TYR A 255 3.25 20.36 -4.39
C TYR A 255 2.25 19.22 -4.38
N LEU A 256 2.10 18.54 -5.51
CA LEU A 256 1.07 17.52 -5.72
C LEU A 256 1.59 16.09 -5.52
N PHE A 257 2.86 15.90 -5.13
CA PHE A 257 3.43 14.56 -4.96
C PHE A 257 2.60 13.65 -4.05
N SER A 258 1.99 14.17 -2.98
CA SER A 258 1.16 13.35 -2.08
C SER A 258 -0.03 12.71 -2.79
N LEU A 259 -0.52 13.34 -3.87
CA LEU A 259 -1.68 12.87 -4.62
C LEU A 259 -1.40 11.58 -5.39
N LEU A 260 -0.15 11.24 -5.71
CA LEU A 260 0.14 9.95 -6.34
C LEU A 260 -0.21 8.78 -5.42
N TRP A 261 -0.09 8.95 -4.09
CA TRP A 261 -0.40 7.93 -3.10
C TRP A 261 -1.90 7.77 -2.83
N ILE A 262 -2.62 8.89 -2.71
CA ILE A 262 -4.01 8.87 -2.24
C ILE A 262 -5.04 8.88 -3.38
N SER A 263 -4.74 9.51 -4.50
CA SER A 263 -5.73 9.69 -5.59
C SER A 263 -6.18 8.37 -6.22
N PRO A 264 -5.31 7.37 -6.47
CA PRO A 264 -5.77 6.09 -7.01
C PRO A 264 -6.82 5.42 -6.12
N LEU A 265 -6.60 5.42 -4.80
CA LEU A 265 -7.56 4.87 -3.83
C LEU A 265 -8.87 5.67 -3.81
N ILE A 266 -8.79 7.01 -3.79
CA ILE A 266 -9.97 7.88 -3.79
C ILE A 266 -10.79 7.67 -5.07
N ILE A 267 -10.15 7.55 -6.24
CA ILE A 267 -10.83 7.28 -7.51
C ILE A 267 -11.57 5.94 -7.46
N ILE A 268 -10.91 4.87 -6.98
CA ILE A 268 -11.53 3.54 -6.84
C ILE A 268 -12.75 3.61 -5.91
N ILE A 269 -12.59 4.20 -4.72
CA ILE A 269 -13.68 4.33 -3.73
C ILE A 269 -14.82 5.17 -4.29
N SER A 270 -14.52 6.27 -5.00
CA SER A 270 -15.52 7.16 -5.56
C SER A 270 -16.32 6.48 -6.67
N LEU A 271 -15.66 5.74 -7.55
CA LEU A 271 -16.34 4.94 -8.58
C LEU A 271 -17.24 3.88 -7.95
N GLN A 272 -16.76 3.15 -6.93
CA GLN A 272 -17.57 2.17 -6.18
C GLN A 272 -18.79 2.82 -5.51
N ALA A 273 -18.61 3.99 -4.88
CA ALA A 273 -19.71 4.72 -4.24
C ALA A 273 -20.75 5.23 -5.26
N LEU A 274 -20.30 5.69 -6.44
CA LEU A 274 -21.19 6.16 -7.51
C LEU A 274 -21.95 5.00 -8.17
N THR A 275 -21.34 3.81 -8.28
CA THR A 275 -22.01 2.59 -8.80
C THR A 275 -22.87 1.88 -7.76
N GLY A 276 -22.84 2.31 -6.49
CA GLY A 276 -23.60 1.71 -5.39
C GLY A 276 -22.99 0.42 -4.84
N GLU A 277 -21.71 0.17 -5.11
CA GLU A 277 -20.96 -0.97 -4.60
C GLU A 277 -20.46 -0.74 -3.17
N LYS A 278 -20.20 -1.83 -2.45
CA LYS A 278 -19.52 -1.77 -1.15
C LYS A 278 -18.04 -1.45 -1.36
N HIS A 279 -17.53 -0.52 -0.57
CA HIS A 279 -16.13 -0.08 -0.53
C HIS A 279 -15.60 -0.11 0.91
N ILE A 280 -14.29 0.12 1.09
CA ILE A 280 -13.63 0.01 2.41
C ILE A 280 -14.22 0.93 3.49
N LEU A 281 -14.80 2.06 3.08
CA LEU A 281 -15.42 3.05 3.98
C LEU A 281 -16.92 2.82 4.20
N SER A 282 -17.57 1.86 3.53
CA SER A 282 -19.03 1.65 3.65
C SER A 282 -19.44 1.24 5.07
N GLY A 283 -18.57 0.56 5.82
CA GLY A 283 -18.81 0.16 7.21
C GLY A 283 -18.86 1.34 8.19
N LEU A 284 -18.24 2.49 7.85
CA LEU A 284 -18.11 3.63 8.75
C LEU A 284 -19.47 4.25 9.10
N ALA A 285 -20.44 4.20 8.18
CA ALA A 285 -21.80 4.69 8.40
C ALA A 285 -22.55 3.91 9.51
N ALA A 286 -22.14 2.67 9.77
CA ALA A 286 -22.65 1.81 10.84
C ALA A 286 -21.74 1.80 12.09
N GLY A 287 -20.61 2.53 12.07
CA GLY A 287 -19.63 2.50 13.16
C GLY A 287 -18.63 1.35 13.08
N HIS A 288 -18.56 0.64 11.95
CA HIS A 288 -17.62 -0.47 11.72
C HIS A 288 -16.28 0.02 11.16
N TRP A 289 -15.35 0.40 12.05
CA TRP A 289 -14.05 0.98 11.68
C TRP A 289 -12.92 -0.06 11.59
N SER A 290 -13.12 -1.29 12.03
CA SER A 290 -12.07 -2.31 12.07
C SER A 290 -11.39 -2.58 10.72
N PRO A 291 -12.07 -2.57 9.56
CA PRO A 291 -11.41 -2.71 8.26
C PRO A 291 -10.46 -1.58 7.92
N VAL A 292 -10.78 -0.35 8.31
CA VAL A 292 -9.91 0.81 8.09
C VAL A 292 -8.71 0.74 9.02
N VAL A 293 -8.94 0.48 10.31
CA VAL A 293 -7.87 0.47 11.33
C VAL A 293 -6.91 -0.71 11.17
N SER A 294 -7.40 -1.89 10.79
CA SER A 294 -6.54 -3.06 10.58
C SER A 294 -5.70 -2.99 9.31
N SER A 295 -6.09 -2.14 8.36
CA SER A 295 -5.40 -1.94 7.08
C SER A 295 -4.55 -0.66 7.05
N ALA A 296 -4.56 0.13 8.13
CA ALA A 296 -3.82 1.38 8.30
C ALA A 296 -2.46 1.13 8.95
#